data_AF-A0A976PU70-F1
#
_entry.id   AF-A0A976PU70-F1
#
_cell.length_a   1.000
_cell.length_b   1.000
_cell.length_c   1.000
_cell.angle_alpha   90.00
_cell.angle_beta   90.00
_cell.angle_gamma   90.00
#
_symmetry.space_group_name_H-M   'P 1'
#
loop_
_entity.id
_entity.type
_entity.pdbx_description
1 polymer ?
#
loop_
_entity_poly.entity_id
_entity_poly.type
_entity_poly.pdbx_seq_one_letter_code
_entity_poly.pdbx_strand_id
1 'polypeptide(L)'
;QPPRGIGKATRELLESRADEFGHCLWEALVHAEPASFPPRSAKALAGFRELLSGLQSAGKELPLPALLDRLLEKTSYADLYRQDDPESKAKLENIQEFLTAAQEFTEQTSWTGEEDLLTAFLDHVSLVGDIDSWQPDRGVSLMTLHSAKGLEFETVIVAGLEEGLLPHFNSSDEREDIEEERRLLYVGMTRAESKLLLACCRRRRIAGRYQDQLESPFLAEIPQDLLEISESPDLFYDQRTSGAYAFFGRRTPAASEIGDESPGGLQRGGRVRHASLGDGVILDLEGEGESAKITVFFDRVGKRKLVAKYASLELL
;
A
#
# COMPACT_ATOMS: atom_id res chain seq x y z
N GLN A 1 -14.47 2.22 -9.80
CA GLN A 1 -15.74 2.69 -9.19
C GLN A 1 -16.87 2.47 -10.19
N PRO A 2 -18.07 2.04 -9.77
CA PRO A 2 -19.19 1.83 -10.68
C PRO A 2 -19.58 3.13 -11.38
N PRO A 3 -19.69 3.16 -12.72
CA PRO A 3 -20.03 4.39 -13.43
C PRO A 3 -21.47 4.80 -13.13
N ARG A 4 -21.66 5.96 -12.51
CA ARG A 4 -22.99 6.48 -12.13
C ARG A 4 -23.43 7.70 -12.94
N GLY A 5 -22.64 8.12 -13.93
CA GLY A 5 -22.93 9.32 -14.73
C GLY A 5 -22.75 10.64 -13.97
N ILE A 6 -22.12 10.61 -12.79
CA ILE A 6 -21.73 11.78 -12.01
C ILE A 6 -20.29 12.14 -12.38
N GLY A 7 -20.12 13.21 -13.15
CA GLY A 7 -18.81 13.69 -13.59
C GLY A 7 -18.17 14.68 -12.61
N LYS A 8 -16.88 14.99 -12.83
CA LYS A 8 -16.09 15.92 -12.00
C LYS A 8 -16.80 17.27 -11.80
N ALA A 9 -17.25 17.93 -12.87
CA ALA A 9 -17.94 19.22 -12.79
C ALA A 9 -19.26 19.16 -11.99
N THR A 10 -19.96 18.02 -12.03
CA THR A 10 -21.18 17.83 -11.20
C THR A 10 -20.82 17.68 -9.73
N ARG A 11 -19.73 17.00 -9.42
CA ARG A 11 -19.23 16.85 -8.05
C ARG A 11 -18.78 18.19 -7.48
N GLU A 12 -17.97 18.94 -8.23
CA GLU A 12 -17.48 20.27 -7.82
C GLU A 12 -18.63 21.26 -7.57
N LEU A 13 -19.68 21.22 -8.41
CA LEU A 13 -20.88 22.05 -8.21
C LEU A 13 -21.70 21.63 -6.97
N LEU A 14 -21.71 20.34 -6.64
CA LEU A 14 -22.36 19.85 -5.43
C LEU A 14 -21.55 20.24 -4.18
N GLU A 15 -20.21 20.11 -4.24
CA GLU A 15 -19.28 20.54 -3.20
C GLU A 15 -19.39 22.05 -2.93
N SER A 16 -19.41 22.88 -3.97
CA SER A 16 -19.54 24.34 -3.80
C SER A 16 -20.85 24.74 -3.12
N ARG A 17 -21.93 24.01 -3.40
CA ARG A 17 -23.23 24.22 -2.74
C ARG A 17 -23.22 23.73 -1.29
N ALA A 18 -22.57 22.60 -1.03
CA ALA A 18 -22.36 22.14 0.33
C ALA A 18 -21.66 23.22 1.16
N ASP A 19 -20.61 23.82 0.62
CA ASP A 19 -19.88 24.92 1.27
C ASP A 19 -20.73 26.19 1.44
N GLU A 20 -21.49 26.59 0.41
CA GLU A 20 -22.34 27.80 0.44
C GLU A 20 -23.40 27.75 1.56
N PHE A 21 -24.01 26.58 1.76
CA PHE A 21 -25.08 26.39 2.75
C PHE A 21 -24.58 25.81 4.08
N GLY A 22 -23.27 25.58 4.22
CA GLY A 22 -22.68 24.97 5.42
C GLY A 22 -23.17 23.53 5.66
N HIS A 23 -23.49 22.81 4.59
CA HIS A 23 -24.02 21.45 4.61
C HIS A 23 -22.92 20.42 4.36
N CYS A 24 -23.09 19.21 4.87
CA CYS A 24 -22.30 18.09 4.36
C CYS A 24 -22.76 17.69 2.95
N LEU A 25 -21.93 16.93 2.22
CA LEU A 25 -22.24 16.55 0.83
C LEU A 25 -23.56 15.76 0.69
N TRP A 26 -23.93 14.98 1.72
CA TRP A 26 -25.20 14.27 1.76
C TRP A 26 -26.40 15.22 1.88
N GLU A 27 -26.35 16.19 2.78
CA GLU A 27 -27.39 17.21 2.93
C GLU A 27 -27.53 18.06 1.67
N ALA A 28 -26.40 18.46 1.07
CA ALA A 28 -26.39 19.16 -0.21
C ALA A 28 -27.04 18.34 -1.32
N LEU A 29 -26.85 17.02 -1.34
CA LEU A 29 -27.51 16.10 -2.27
C LEU A 29 -29.01 15.95 -2.00
N VAL A 30 -29.42 15.91 -0.74
CA VAL A 30 -30.83 15.82 -0.34
C VAL A 30 -31.60 17.09 -0.70
N HIS A 31 -31.00 18.25 -0.44
CA HIS A 31 -31.57 19.57 -0.71
C HIS A 31 -31.30 20.09 -2.15
N ALA A 32 -30.55 19.34 -2.96
CA ALA A 32 -30.27 19.71 -4.34
C ALA A 32 -31.55 19.88 -5.16
N GLU A 33 -31.79 21.10 -5.63
CA GLU A 33 -32.85 21.36 -6.61
C GLU A 33 -32.45 20.79 -7.99
N PRO A 34 -33.30 20.00 -8.68
CA PRO A 34 -32.96 19.45 -10.00
C PRO A 34 -32.64 20.51 -11.05
N ALA A 35 -33.29 21.68 -10.99
CA ALA A 35 -33.07 22.79 -11.92
C ALA A 35 -31.68 23.41 -11.81
N SER A 36 -31.01 23.17 -10.69
CA SER A 36 -29.71 23.69 -10.34
C SER A 36 -28.56 22.90 -11.00
N PHE A 37 -28.86 21.84 -11.75
CA PHE A 37 -27.90 20.98 -12.44
C PHE A 37 -28.33 20.71 -13.89
N PRO A 38 -27.39 20.38 -14.79
CA PRO A 38 -27.74 19.88 -16.12
C PRO A 38 -28.68 18.66 -16.02
N PRO A 39 -29.66 18.48 -16.93
CA PRO A 39 -30.68 17.44 -16.79
C PRO A 39 -30.13 16.01 -16.59
N ARG A 40 -29.02 15.68 -17.26
CA ARG A 40 -28.34 14.38 -17.12
C ARG A 40 -27.71 14.20 -15.73
N SER A 41 -27.07 15.25 -15.21
CA SER A 41 -26.47 15.27 -13.88
C SER A 41 -27.53 15.22 -12.79
N ALA A 42 -28.63 15.99 -12.93
CA ALA A 42 -29.75 15.97 -12.00
C ALA A 42 -30.35 14.56 -11.87
N LYS A 43 -30.57 13.87 -13.00
CA LYS A 43 -31.05 12.48 -13.01
C LYS A 43 -30.07 11.51 -12.35
N ALA A 44 -28.78 11.66 -12.61
CA ALA A 44 -27.74 10.81 -12.01
C ALA A 44 -27.66 11.01 -10.47
N LEU A 45 -27.71 12.25 -10.00
CA LEU A 45 -27.72 12.59 -8.58
C LEU A 45 -28.99 12.09 -7.89
N ALA A 46 -30.16 12.23 -8.52
CA ALA A 46 -31.41 11.68 -7.99
C ALA A 46 -31.34 10.15 -7.81
N GLY A 47 -30.84 9.43 -8.81
CA GLY A 47 -30.68 7.98 -8.71
C GLY A 47 -29.65 7.56 -7.65
N PHE A 48 -28.59 8.34 -7.45
CA PHE A 48 -27.62 8.08 -6.38
C PHE A 48 -28.20 8.36 -4.99
N ARG A 49 -28.99 9.43 -4.84
CA ARG A 49 -29.74 9.73 -3.62
C ARG A 49 -30.71 8.60 -3.26
N GLU A 50 -31.50 8.14 -4.23
CA GLU A 50 -32.43 7.01 -4.04
C GLU A 50 -31.71 5.72 -3.63
N LEU A 51 -30.56 5.43 -4.24
CA LEU A 51 -29.71 4.29 -3.86
C LEU A 51 -29.30 4.38 -2.39
N LEU A 52 -28.73 5.51 -1.97
CA LEU A 52 -28.24 5.68 -0.59
C LEU A 52 -29.38 5.69 0.43
N SER A 53 -30.47 6.41 0.17
CA SER A 53 -31.65 6.38 1.03
C SER A 53 -32.25 4.97 1.15
N GLY A 54 -32.25 4.21 0.04
CA GLY A 54 -32.69 2.82 0.03
C GLY A 54 -31.80 1.90 0.89
N LEU A 55 -30.47 2.12 0.87
CA LEU A 55 -29.53 1.38 1.72
C LEU A 55 -29.65 1.79 3.19
N GLN A 56 -29.82 3.08 3.49
CA GLN A 56 -30.07 3.58 4.85
C GLN A 56 -31.35 3.00 5.45
N SER A 57 -32.42 2.90 4.65
CA SER A 57 -33.66 2.25 5.08
C SER A 57 -33.45 0.76 5.30
N ALA A 58 -32.73 0.09 4.40
CA ALA A 58 -32.43 -1.33 4.52
C ALA A 58 -31.60 -1.65 5.76
N GLY A 59 -30.65 -0.80 6.15
CA GLY A 59 -29.83 -1.00 7.35
C GLY A 59 -30.64 -0.99 8.65
N LYS A 60 -31.83 -0.38 8.66
CA LYS A 60 -32.73 -0.40 9.81
C LYS A 60 -33.57 -1.68 9.92
N GLU A 61 -33.68 -2.44 8.83
CA GLU A 61 -34.58 -3.59 8.73
C GLU A 61 -33.84 -4.92 8.54
N LEU A 62 -32.68 -4.89 7.90
CA LEU A 62 -31.92 -6.07 7.51
C LEU A 62 -30.75 -6.31 8.48
N PRO A 63 -30.40 -7.58 8.75
CA PRO A 63 -29.16 -7.91 9.42
C PRO A 63 -27.96 -7.52 8.54
N LEU A 64 -26.81 -7.28 9.17
CA LEU A 64 -25.60 -6.76 8.52
C LEU A 64 -25.17 -7.57 7.28
N PRO A 65 -25.12 -8.92 7.28
CA PRO A 65 -24.74 -9.67 6.07
C PRO A 65 -25.68 -9.40 4.89
N ALA A 66 -26.99 -9.38 5.14
CA ALA A 66 -27.99 -9.10 4.10
C ALA A 66 -27.94 -7.64 3.62
N LEU A 67 -27.56 -6.69 4.49
CA LEU A 67 -27.32 -5.31 4.11
C LEU A 67 -26.12 -5.20 3.16
N LEU A 68 -25.01 -5.88 3.46
CA LEU A 68 -23.80 -5.86 2.64
C LEU A 68 -24.03 -6.53 1.28
N ASP A 69 -24.75 -7.66 1.23
CA ASP A 69 -25.16 -8.30 -0.02
C ASP A 69 -25.99 -7.35 -0.89
N ARG A 70 -26.99 -6.69 -0.27
CA ARG A 70 -27.82 -5.70 -0.96
C ARG A 70 -27.00 -4.49 -1.43
N LEU A 71 -26.02 -4.05 -0.65
CA LEU A 71 -25.09 -3.00 -1.06
C LEU A 71 -24.31 -3.41 -2.29
N LEU A 72 -23.70 -4.60 -2.32
CA LEU A 72 -22.93 -5.09 -3.46
C LEU A 72 -23.80 -5.23 -4.72
N GLU A 73 -25.02 -5.77 -4.58
CA GLU A 73 -25.98 -5.92 -5.68
C GLU A 73 -26.39 -4.56 -6.26
N LYS A 74 -26.86 -3.63 -5.41
CA LYS A 74 -27.38 -2.33 -5.86
C LYS A 74 -26.28 -1.38 -6.33
N THR A 75 -25.08 -1.51 -5.78
CA THR A 75 -23.91 -0.75 -6.25
C THR A 75 -23.33 -1.33 -7.55
N SER A 76 -23.63 -2.59 -7.86
CA SER A 76 -22.99 -3.35 -8.94
C SER A 76 -21.47 -3.33 -8.80
N TYR A 77 -20.97 -3.33 -7.56
CA TYR A 77 -19.54 -3.17 -7.29
C TYR A 77 -18.75 -4.41 -7.68
N ALA A 78 -19.27 -5.60 -7.35
CA ALA A 78 -18.68 -6.88 -7.75
C ALA A 78 -18.59 -7.02 -9.29
N ASP A 79 -19.50 -6.37 -10.02
CA ASP A 79 -19.55 -6.43 -11.49
C ASP A 79 -18.32 -5.82 -12.15
N LEU A 80 -17.60 -4.93 -11.44
CA LEU A 80 -16.34 -4.35 -11.92
C LEU A 80 -15.23 -5.38 -12.08
N TYR A 81 -15.34 -6.53 -11.41
CA TYR A 81 -14.32 -7.57 -11.33
C TYR A 81 -14.79 -8.89 -11.97
N ARG A 82 -15.75 -8.84 -12.90
CA ARG A 82 -16.20 -10.04 -13.64
C ARG A 82 -15.23 -10.52 -14.71
N GLN A 83 -14.13 -9.79 -14.94
CA GLN A 83 -13.12 -10.20 -15.92
C GLN A 83 -12.43 -11.48 -15.45
N ASP A 84 -12.20 -12.41 -16.37
CA ASP A 84 -11.55 -13.69 -16.08
C ASP A 84 -10.02 -13.53 -16.04
N ASP A 85 -9.54 -12.69 -15.13
CA ASP A 85 -8.13 -12.44 -14.89
C ASP A 85 -7.77 -12.64 -13.40
N PRO A 86 -6.49 -12.93 -13.08
CA PRO A 86 -6.08 -13.20 -11.71
C PRO A 86 -6.32 -12.05 -10.72
N GLU A 87 -6.21 -10.80 -11.16
CA GLU A 87 -6.40 -9.63 -10.29
C GLU A 87 -7.88 -9.45 -9.93
N SER A 88 -8.76 -9.60 -10.93
CA SER A 88 -10.21 -9.55 -10.72
C SER A 88 -10.70 -10.68 -9.80
N LYS A 89 -10.19 -11.91 -9.97
CA LYS A 89 -10.50 -13.05 -9.08
C LYS A 89 -10.08 -12.78 -7.64
N ALA A 90 -8.84 -12.34 -7.42
CA ALA A 90 -8.36 -12.01 -6.08
C ALA A 90 -9.22 -10.92 -5.41
N LYS A 91 -9.69 -9.91 -6.16
CA LYS A 91 -10.59 -8.89 -5.62
C LYS A 91 -11.96 -9.43 -5.25
N LEU A 92 -12.51 -10.36 -6.04
CA LEU A 92 -13.77 -11.02 -5.70
C LEU A 92 -13.63 -11.92 -4.47
N GLU A 93 -12.51 -12.64 -4.34
CA GLU A 93 -12.18 -13.44 -3.16
C GLU A 93 -12.11 -12.56 -1.90
N ASN A 94 -11.42 -11.43 -1.95
CA ASN A 94 -11.37 -10.47 -0.83
C ASN A 94 -12.76 -9.92 -0.46
N ILE A 95 -13.63 -9.67 -1.45
CA ILE A 95 -15.02 -9.23 -1.19
C ILE A 95 -15.80 -10.35 -0.49
N GLN A 96 -15.61 -11.61 -0.89
CA GLN A 96 -16.26 -12.74 -0.24
C GLN A 96 -15.76 -12.92 1.20
N GLU A 97 -14.45 -12.81 1.44
CA GLU A 97 -13.86 -12.87 2.77
C GLU A 97 -14.41 -11.77 3.69
N PHE A 98 -14.57 -10.55 3.18
CA PHE A 98 -15.21 -9.46 3.91
C PHE A 98 -16.66 -9.77 4.30
N LEU A 99 -17.44 -10.40 3.42
CA LEU A 99 -18.82 -10.84 3.74
C LEU A 99 -18.82 -11.97 4.78
N THR A 100 -17.89 -12.92 4.68
CA THR A 100 -17.72 -13.99 5.67
C THR A 100 -17.38 -13.42 7.03
N ALA A 101 -16.43 -12.48 7.12
CA ALA A 101 -16.08 -11.81 8.37
C ALA A 101 -17.28 -11.08 8.99
N ALA A 102 -18.11 -10.42 8.19
CA ALA A 102 -19.33 -9.78 8.66
C ALA A 102 -20.38 -10.79 9.19
N GLN A 103 -20.48 -11.95 8.55
CA GLN A 103 -21.34 -13.05 9.01
C GLN A 103 -20.84 -13.61 10.33
N GLU A 104 -19.55 -13.96 10.43
CA GLU A 104 -18.94 -14.48 11.66
C GLU A 104 -19.08 -13.48 12.82
N PHE A 105 -18.85 -12.19 12.57
CA PHE A 105 -19.08 -11.14 13.56
C PHE A 105 -20.53 -11.12 14.06
N THR A 106 -21.50 -11.27 13.15
CA THR A 106 -22.93 -11.28 13.50
C THR A 106 -23.32 -12.54 14.29
N GLU A 107 -22.69 -13.68 14.01
CA GLU A 107 -22.96 -14.95 14.71
C GLU A 107 -22.30 -15.02 16.09
N GLN A 108 -21.09 -14.48 16.24
CA GLN A 108 -20.33 -14.48 17.49
C GLN A 108 -20.83 -13.42 18.47
N THR A 109 -21.35 -12.31 17.95
CA THR A 109 -21.84 -11.22 18.79
C THR A 109 -23.29 -11.48 19.14
N SER A 110 -23.55 -11.90 20.39
CA SER A 110 -24.88 -11.78 21.02
C SER A 110 -25.16 -10.30 21.30
N TRP A 111 -25.30 -9.53 20.22
CA TRP A 111 -25.30 -8.08 20.29
C TRP A 111 -26.55 -7.60 21.02
N THR A 112 -26.34 -6.96 22.16
CA THR A 112 -27.36 -6.45 23.10
C THR A 112 -27.13 -4.96 23.41
N GLY A 113 -26.25 -4.31 22.65
CA GLY A 113 -25.89 -2.90 22.84
C GLY A 113 -26.95 -1.92 22.32
N GLU A 114 -26.68 -0.62 22.50
CA GLU A 114 -27.53 0.46 21.98
C GLU A 114 -27.09 0.98 20.58
N GLU A 115 -25.87 0.67 20.13
CA GLU A 115 -25.26 1.15 18.86
C GLU A 115 -25.54 0.26 17.63
N ASP A 116 -25.93 0.82 16.47
CA ASP A 116 -26.18 0.01 15.26
C ASP A 116 -25.04 -1.00 14.94
N LEU A 117 -25.43 -2.24 14.61
CA LEU A 117 -24.56 -3.39 14.35
C LEU A 117 -23.51 -3.10 13.27
N LEU A 118 -23.84 -2.25 12.29
CA LEU A 118 -22.88 -1.79 11.28
C LEU A 118 -21.73 -1.00 11.90
N THR A 119 -22.00 -0.08 12.82
CA THR A 119 -20.96 0.71 13.50
C THR A 119 -20.08 -0.20 14.33
N ALA A 120 -20.68 -1.11 15.12
CA ALA A 120 -19.93 -2.07 15.91
C ALA A 120 -19.01 -2.96 15.05
N PHE A 121 -19.47 -3.38 13.87
CA PHE A 121 -18.65 -4.14 12.92
C PHE A 121 -17.50 -3.30 12.34
N LEU A 122 -17.76 -2.05 11.95
CA LEU A 122 -16.71 -1.16 11.41
C LEU A 122 -15.63 -0.87 12.46
N ASP A 123 -16.03 -0.70 13.72
CA ASP A 123 -15.09 -0.55 14.83
C ASP A 123 -14.29 -1.84 15.04
N HIS A 124 -14.94 -3.00 15.02
CA HIS A 124 -14.25 -4.29 15.12
C HIS A 124 -13.23 -4.49 14.00
N VAL A 125 -13.60 -4.26 12.73
CA VAL A 125 -12.67 -4.36 11.59
C VAL A 125 -11.51 -3.37 11.72
N SER A 126 -11.72 -2.21 12.33
CA SER A 126 -10.64 -1.25 12.59
C SER A 126 -9.69 -1.67 13.72
N LEU A 127 -10.18 -2.52 14.65
CA LEU A 127 -9.46 -3.00 15.82
C LEU A 127 -8.76 -4.34 15.60
N VAL A 128 -9.27 -5.19 14.70
CA VAL A 128 -8.64 -6.47 14.34
C VAL A 128 -7.31 -6.16 13.66
N GLY A 129 -6.22 -6.35 14.41
CA GLY A 129 -4.87 -6.28 13.86
C GLY A 129 -4.52 -7.56 13.12
N ASP A 130 -3.55 -7.49 12.21
CA ASP A 130 -3.01 -8.65 11.47
C ASP A 130 -2.58 -9.83 12.38
N ILE A 131 -2.34 -9.56 13.67
CA ILE A 131 -1.91 -10.52 14.68
C ILE A 131 -3.07 -11.37 15.22
N ASP A 132 -4.28 -10.83 15.31
CA ASP A 132 -5.41 -11.50 15.99
C ASP A 132 -5.97 -12.69 15.18
N SER A 133 -5.66 -12.75 13.88
CA SER A 133 -5.97 -13.88 13.00
C SER A 133 -4.84 -14.93 12.93
N TRP A 134 -3.74 -14.74 13.67
CA TRP A 134 -2.61 -15.65 13.65
C TRP A 134 -2.97 -17.01 14.26
N GLN A 135 -2.81 -18.05 13.46
CA GLN A 135 -2.98 -19.44 13.89
C GLN A 135 -1.63 -20.16 13.79
N PRO A 136 -1.11 -20.74 14.89
CA PRO A 136 0.20 -21.39 14.91
C PRO A 136 0.32 -22.57 13.93
N ASP A 137 -0.81 -23.21 13.58
CA ASP A 137 -0.83 -24.47 12.83
C ASP A 137 -0.96 -24.27 11.31
N ARG A 138 -1.02 -23.02 10.82
CA ARG A 138 -1.38 -22.71 9.42
C ARG A 138 -0.18 -22.61 8.46
N GLY A 139 1.04 -22.86 8.94
CA GLY A 139 2.27 -22.86 8.14
C GLY A 139 3.31 -21.83 8.57
N VAL A 140 4.15 -21.36 7.64
CA VAL A 140 5.18 -20.35 7.94
C VAL A 140 4.53 -18.98 8.11
N SER A 141 4.79 -18.33 9.24
CA SER A 141 4.28 -16.99 9.53
C SER A 141 5.20 -15.92 8.94
N LEU A 142 4.64 -15.06 8.09
CA LEU A 142 5.32 -13.87 7.55
C LEU A 142 4.70 -12.65 8.21
N MET A 143 5.53 -11.82 8.85
CA MET A 143 5.08 -10.62 9.55
C MET A 143 6.19 -9.57 9.57
N THR A 144 5.83 -8.34 9.94
CA THR A 144 6.82 -7.28 10.18
C THR A 144 7.46 -7.44 11.56
N LEU A 145 8.64 -6.86 11.78
CA LEU A 145 9.29 -6.86 13.10
C LEU A 145 8.42 -6.24 14.19
N HIS A 146 7.65 -5.19 13.85
CA HIS A 146 6.72 -4.54 14.78
C HIS A 146 5.60 -5.48 15.22
N SER A 147 5.05 -6.25 14.28
CA SER A 147 3.96 -7.19 14.53
C SER A 147 4.39 -8.41 15.35
N ALA A 148 5.70 -8.72 15.39
CA ALA A 148 6.22 -9.87 16.13
C ALA A 148 6.32 -9.63 17.65
N LYS A 149 6.07 -8.40 18.13
CA LYS A 149 6.21 -8.03 19.54
C LYS A 149 5.27 -8.87 20.42
N GLY A 150 5.83 -9.53 21.43
CA GLY A 150 5.07 -10.36 22.37
C GLY A 150 4.80 -11.79 21.90
N LEU A 151 5.21 -12.14 20.68
CA LEU A 151 5.19 -13.51 20.16
C LEU A 151 6.56 -14.17 20.33
N GLU A 152 6.61 -15.50 20.36
CA GLU A 152 7.83 -16.29 20.40
C GLU A 152 7.69 -17.50 19.48
N PHE A 153 8.79 -17.89 18.84
CA PHE A 153 8.83 -18.95 17.84
C PHE A 153 10.07 -19.82 18.04
N GLU A 154 9.94 -21.12 17.79
CA GLU A 154 11.08 -22.06 17.83
C GLU A 154 12.21 -21.60 16.89
N THR A 155 11.85 -21.14 15.69
CA THR A 155 12.79 -20.64 14.67
C THR A 155 12.32 -19.30 14.12
N VAL A 156 13.19 -18.30 14.10
CA VAL A 156 12.96 -16.98 13.48
C VAL A 156 13.97 -16.73 12.38
N ILE A 157 13.49 -16.20 11.24
CA ILE A 157 14.32 -15.71 10.14
C ILE A 157 14.10 -14.22 10.02
N VAL A 158 15.11 -13.41 10.34
CA VAL A 158 15.11 -11.97 10.08
C VAL A 158 15.75 -11.74 8.72
N ALA A 159 14.93 -11.37 7.73
CA ALA A 159 15.39 -11.11 6.37
C ALA A 159 15.49 -9.61 6.08
N GLY A 160 16.41 -9.24 5.18
CA GLY A 160 16.59 -7.85 4.77
C GLY A 160 17.41 -7.02 5.74
N LEU A 161 18.41 -7.63 6.38
CA LEU A 161 19.40 -6.91 7.20
C LEU A 161 20.39 -6.16 6.30
N GLU A 162 19.90 -5.06 5.73
CA GLU A 162 20.57 -4.25 4.71
C GLU A 162 20.52 -2.78 5.11
N GLU A 163 21.57 -2.03 4.76
CA GLU A 163 21.61 -0.58 4.95
C GLU A 163 20.47 0.09 4.17
N GLY A 164 19.68 0.93 4.84
CA GLY A 164 18.51 1.59 4.27
C GLY A 164 17.20 0.79 4.38
N LEU A 165 17.26 -0.51 4.70
CA LEU A 165 16.09 -1.30 5.06
C LEU A 165 15.98 -1.48 6.59
N LEU A 166 17.08 -1.88 7.23
CA LEU A 166 17.21 -1.97 8.68
C LEU A 166 18.68 -1.68 9.06
N PRO A 167 19.03 -0.42 9.42
CA PRO A 167 18.13 0.69 9.72
C PRO A 167 17.44 1.28 8.48
N HIS A 168 16.16 1.67 8.61
CA HIS A 168 15.38 2.22 7.49
C HIS A 168 15.86 3.62 7.05
N PHE A 169 15.84 3.95 5.75
CA PHE A 169 16.23 5.26 5.17
C PHE A 169 15.55 6.51 5.79
N ASN A 170 14.46 6.32 6.52
CA ASN A 170 13.73 7.41 7.16
C ASN A 170 14.15 7.63 8.62
N SER A 171 14.94 6.72 9.20
CA SER A 171 15.70 7.05 10.40
C SER A 171 16.62 8.19 10.00
N SER A 172 16.41 9.37 10.57
CA SER A 172 17.32 10.48 10.35
C SER A 172 18.69 10.09 10.91
N ASP A 173 19.79 10.69 10.46
CA ASP A 173 21.13 10.49 11.06
C ASP A 173 21.18 10.87 12.57
N GLU A 174 20.05 11.28 13.14
CA GLU A 174 19.85 11.44 14.56
C GLU A 174 20.01 10.10 15.26
N ARG A 175 20.90 10.08 16.25
CA ARG A 175 21.24 8.87 17.00
C ARG A 175 20.02 8.17 17.58
N GLU A 176 18.98 8.91 17.96
CA GLU A 176 17.77 8.36 18.57
C GLU A 176 16.98 7.45 17.62
N ASP A 177 16.87 7.81 16.34
CA ASP A 177 16.18 6.97 15.35
C ASP A 177 16.94 5.67 15.08
N ILE A 178 18.28 5.72 15.03
CA ILE A 178 19.12 4.54 14.88
C ILE A 178 19.01 3.63 16.11
N GLU A 179 18.95 4.18 17.32
CA GLU A 179 18.72 3.41 18.54
C GLU A 179 17.35 2.71 18.53
N GLU A 180 16.31 3.33 17.96
CA GLU A 180 14.99 2.71 17.84
C GLU A 180 14.99 1.56 16.83
N GLU A 181 15.64 1.72 15.67
CA GLU A 181 15.82 0.64 14.70
C GLU A 181 16.67 -0.52 15.29
N ARG A 182 17.67 -0.20 16.13
CA ARG A 182 18.43 -1.21 16.88
C ARG A 182 17.54 -1.95 17.88
N ARG A 183 16.67 -1.24 18.61
CA ARG A 183 15.67 -1.87 19.51
C ARG A 183 14.73 -2.77 18.73
N LEU A 184 14.30 -2.35 17.55
CA LEU A 184 13.42 -3.14 16.69
C LEU A 184 14.09 -4.47 16.27
N LEU A 185 15.36 -4.41 15.85
CA LEU A 185 16.14 -5.63 15.57
C LEU A 185 16.28 -6.50 16.83
N TYR A 186 16.62 -5.92 17.97
CA TYR A 186 16.73 -6.64 19.24
C TYR A 186 15.42 -7.37 19.61
N VAL A 187 14.27 -6.70 19.46
CA VAL A 187 12.97 -7.35 19.69
C VAL A 187 12.80 -8.53 18.72
N GLY A 188 13.10 -8.36 17.44
CA GLY A 188 13.04 -9.43 16.44
C GLY A 188 13.91 -10.63 16.76
N MET A 189 15.17 -10.39 17.12
CA MET A 189 16.14 -11.44 17.49
C MET A 189 15.67 -12.23 18.72
N THR A 190 15.10 -11.54 19.71
CA THR A 190 14.62 -12.16 20.95
C THR A 190 13.27 -12.87 20.81
N ARG A 191 12.66 -12.91 19.61
CA ARG A 191 11.49 -13.76 19.37
C ARG A 191 11.87 -15.22 19.10
N ALA A 192 13.16 -15.51 18.84
CA ALA A 192 13.66 -16.87 18.64
C ALA A 192 13.91 -17.59 19.97
N GLU A 193 13.31 -18.76 20.14
CA GLU A 193 13.57 -19.63 21.29
C GLU A 193 14.81 -20.53 21.06
N SER A 194 14.92 -21.12 19.86
CA SER A 194 15.95 -22.14 19.57
C SER A 194 16.87 -21.77 18.42
N LYS A 195 16.34 -21.21 17.33
CA LYS A 195 17.13 -20.88 16.13
C LYS A 195 16.83 -19.49 15.60
N LEU A 196 17.89 -18.73 15.34
CA LEU A 196 17.83 -17.41 14.71
C LEU A 196 18.68 -17.43 13.43
N LEU A 197 18.06 -17.09 12.30
CA LEU A 197 18.76 -16.87 11.05
C LEU A 197 18.65 -15.39 10.67
N LEU A 198 19.80 -14.78 10.38
CA LEU A 198 19.92 -13.40 9.92
C LEU A 198 20.31 -13.42 8.44
N ALA A 199 19.50 -12.80 7.59
CA ALA A 199 19.69 -12.85 6.15
C ALA A 199 19.75 -11.46 5.52
N CYS A 200 20.78 -11.25 4.71
CA CYS A 200 20.96 -10.09 3.83
C CYS A 200 21.19 -10.57 2.39
N CYS A 201 20.99 -9.70 1.40
CA CYS A 201 21.32 -10.02 0.01
C CYS A 201 22.28 -8.98 -0.57
N ARG A 202 23.14 -9.40 -1.52
CA ARG A 202 24.05 -8.47 -2.24
C ARG A 202 23.31 -7.59 -3.24
N ARG A 203 22.16 -8.06 -3.76
CA ARG A 203 21.35 -7.38 -4.77
C ARG A 203 19.86 -7.57 -4.53
N ARG A 204 19.12 -6.46 -4.45
CA ARG A 204 17.66 -6.42 -4.28
C ARG A 204 16.99 -5.70 -5.43
N ARG A 205 15.80 -6.16 -5.82
CA ARG A 205 14.94 -5.45 -6.76
C ARG A 205 13.98 -4.53 -6.00
N ILE A 206 14.13 -3.22 -6.15
CA ILE A 206 13.26 -2.21 -5.54
C ILE A 206 12.65 -1.37 -6.68
N ALA A 207 11.32 -1.22 -6.68
CA ALA A 207 10.58 -0.46 -7.70
C ALA A 207 10.95 -0.83 -9.16
N GLY A 208 11.24 -2.11 -9.42
CA GLY A 208 11.53 -2.63 -10.75
C GLY A 208 12.98 -2.52 -11.22
N ARG A 209 13.91 -1.94 -10.43
CA ARG A 209 15.36 -1.93 -10.73
C ARG A 209 16.13 -2.72 -9.68
N TYR A 210 17.20 -3.39 -10.11
CA TYR A 210 18.17 -4.01 -9.21
C TYR A 210 19.08 -2.94 -8.62
N GLN A 211 19.32 -3.04 -7.32
CA GLN A 211 20.24 -2.20 -6.56
C GLN A 211 21.17 -3.11 -5.78
N ASP A 212 22.45 -2.77 -5.76
CA ASP A 212 23.40 -3.39 -4.85
C ASP A 212 23.08 -2.93 -3.42
N GLN A 213 23.19 -3.84 -2.46
CA GLN A 213 22.87 -3.57 -1.06
C GLN A 213 24.12 -3.77 -0.22
N LEU A 214 24.28 -2.90 0.77
CA LEU A 214 25.27 -3.08 1.83
C LEU A 214 24.62 -3.83 2.99
N GLU A 215 25.43 -4.61 3.70
CA GLU A 215 25.00 -5.31 4.91
C GLU A 215 24.60 -4.29 5.98
N SER A 216 23.60 -4.63 6.80
CA SER A 216 23.21 -3.79 7.94
C SER A 216 24.41 -3.57 8.87
N PRO A 217 24.66 -2.33 9.33
CA PRO A 217 25.71 -2.06 10.32
C PRO A 217 25.48 -2.82 11.63
N PHE A 218 24.23 -3.18 11.96
CA PHE A 218 23.92 -3.96 13.16
C PHE A 218 24.50 -5.37 13.14
N LEU A 219 24.77 -5.95 11.97
CA LEU A 219 25.43 -7.25 11.87
C LEU A 219 26.86 -7.20 12.42
N ALA A 220 27.56 -6.08 12.21
CA ALA A 220 28.91 -5.87 12.73
C ALA A 220 28.96 -5.63 14.24
N GLU A 221 27.82 -5.27 14.87
CA GLU A 221 27.70 -5.10 16.32
C GLU A 221 27.57 -6.45 17.06
N ILE A 222 27.19 -7.52 16.35
CA ILE A 222 27.06 -8.86 16.93
C ILE A 222 28.46 -9.49 17.08
N PRO A 223 28.80 -10.07 18.26
CA PRO A 223 30.06 -10.77 18.44
C PRO A 223 30.26 -11.88 17.40
N GLN A 224 31.37 -11.82 16.66
CA GLN A 224 31.61 -12.71 15.52
C GLN A 224 31.75 -14.19 15.93
N ASP A 225 32.15 -14.46 17.16
CA ASP A 225 32.23 -15.81 17.73
C ASP A 225 30.85 -16.45 17.97
N LEU A 226 29.77 -15.67 17.94
CA LEU A 226 28.39 -16.14 18.02
C LEU A 226 27.76 -16.35 16.64
N LEU A 227 28.43 -15.97 15.56
CA LEU A 227 27.90 -16.04 14.20
C LEU A 227 28.47 -17.23 13.42
N GLU A 228 27.59 -18.06 12.88
CA GLU A 228 27.94 -19.01 11.83
C GLU A 228 27.59 -18.37 10.47
N ILE A 229 28.62 -17.89 9.77
CA ILE A 229 28.44 -17.20 8.47
C ILE A 229 28.41 -18.24 7.35
N SER A 230 27.29 -18.28 6.64
CA SER A 230 27.11 -19.10 5.45
C SER A 230 26.79 -18.20 4.26
N GLU A 231 27.63 -18.23 3.24
CA GLU A 231 27.30 -17.63 1.95
C GLU A 231 26.44 -18.61 1.16
N SER A 232 25.30 -18.13 0.65
CA SER A 232 24.56 -18.91 -0.33
C SER A 232 25.51 -19.24 -1.48
N PRO A 233 25.58 -20.50 -1.95
CA PRO A 233 26.39 -20.83 -3.11
C PRO A 233 26.04 -19.87 -4.23
N ASP A 234 27.04 -19.43 -5.01
CA ASP A 234 26.80 -18.71 -6.26
C ASP A 234 25.64 -19.40 -6.96
N LEU A 235 24.60 -18.64 -7.34
CA LEU A 235 23.40 -19.15 -8.01
C LEU A 235 23.82 -19.77 -9.35
N PHE A 236 24.38 -20.98 -9.29
CA PHE A 236 24.58 -21.81 -10.45
C PHE A 236 23.19 -22.24 -10.89
N TYR A 237 22.94 -21.94 -12.15
CA TYR A 237 21.72 -22.23 -12.88
C TYR A 237 21.47 -23.74 -12.86
N ASP A 238 20.82 -24.26 -11.82
CA ASP A 238 20.44 -25.68 -11.75
C ASP A 238 18.98 -25.85 -12.21
N GLN A 239 18.69 -27.04 -12.75
CA GLN A 239 17.43 -27.43 -13.35
C GLN A 239 16.23 -27.23 -12.41
N ARG A 240 16.44 -27.21 -11.08
CA ARG A 240 15.40 -26.99 -10.06
C ARG A 240 14.95 -25.53 -9.90
N THR A 241 15.79 -24.53 -10.21
CA THR A 241 15.43 -23.10 -10.11
C THR A 241 14.92 -22.51 -11.42
N SER A 242 14.94 -23.29 -12.49
CA SER A 242 14.53 -22.87 -13.84
C SER A 242 13.05 -22.48 -13.93
N GLY A 243 12.16 -23.14 -13.18
CA GLY A 243 10.72 -22.87 -13.20
C GLY A 243 10.32 -21.54 -12.56
N ALA A 244 10.94 -21.19 -11.42
CA ALA A 244 10.70 -19.90 -10.76
C ALA A 244 11.25 -18.72 -11.59
N TYR A 245 12.39 -18.93 -12.25
CA TYR A 245 12.98 -17.91 -13.12
C TYR A 245 12.19 -17.70 -14.43
N ALA A 246 11.59 -18.76 -14.99
CA ALA A 246 10.71 -18.63 -16.15
C ALA A 246 9.41 -17.85 -15.84
N PHE A 247 8.94 -17.91 -14.59
CA PHE A 247 7.75 -17.21 -14.12
C PHE A 247 7.99 -15.72 -13.82
N PHE A 248 9.16 -15.37 -13.24
CA PHE A 248 9.48 -14.00 -12.83
C PHE A 248 10.48 -13.26 -13.75
N GLY A 249 11.17 -13.95 -14.66
CA GLY A 249 12.36 -13.45 -15.34
C GLY A 249 12.27 -13.46 -16.87
N ARG A 250 11.40 -12.63 -17.46
CA ARG A 250 11.57 -12.20 -18.86
C ARG A 250 11.17 -10.74 -19.09
N ARG A 251 12.16 -9.86 -18.97
CA ARG A 251 12.55 -8.88 -20.01
C ARG A 251 13.85 -8.21 -19.56
N THR A 252 14.98 -8.75 -19.99
CA THR A 252 16.13 -7.91 -20.31
C THR A 252 15.71 -7.05 -21.50
N PRO A 253 15.69 -5.71 -21.41
CA PRO A 253 15.64 -4.90 -22.62
C PRO A 253 17.02 -5.05 -23.28
N ALA A 254 17.02 -5.72 -24.43
CA ALA A 254 18.02 -5.45 -25.43
C ALA A 254 18.02 -3.94 -25.73
N ALA A 255 19.21 -3.39 -25.96
CA ALA A 255 19.39 -2.03 -26.42
C ALA A 255 18.44 -1.71 -27.58
N SER A 256 17.60 -0.71 -27.39
CA SER A 256 16.88 -0.04 -28.47
C SER A 256 16.72 1.43 -28.11
N GLU A 257 17.41 2.28 -28.86
CA GLU A 257 17.18 3.70 -28.98
C GLU A 257 15.69 3.99 -29.23
N ILE A 258 15.07 4.81 -28.37
CA ILE A 258 13.94 5.65 -28.74
C ILE A 258 14.12 6.96 -27.99
N GLY A 259 14.42 8.02 -28.73
CA GLY A 259 14.47 9.38 -28.24
C GLY A 259 13.06 9.89 -27.94
N ASP A 260 12.94 10.62 -26.83
CA ASP A 260 11.92 11.64 -26.65
C ASP A 260 12.61 12.81 -25.93
N GLU A 261 12.86 13.88 -26.68
CA GLU A 261 13.42 15.13 -26.16
C GLU A 261 12.32 15.87 -25.38
N SER A 262 12.42 15.80 -24.05
CA SER A 262 11.71 16.72 -23.16
C SER A 262 12.61 17.92 -22.81
N PRO A 263 12.06 19.13 -22.60
CA PRO A 263 12.85 20.34 -22.46
C PRO A 263 13.71 20.28 -21.19
N GLY A 264 15.03 20.40 -21.34
CA GLY A 264 16.00 20.46 -20.24
C GLY A 264 16.82 19.19 -20.00
N GLY A 265 16.71 18.16 -20.85
CA GLY A 265 17.57 16.96 -20.79
C GLY A 265 17.29 16.01 -19.62
N LEU A 266 16.28 16.30 -18.80
CA LEU A 266 15.87 15.49 -17.66
C LEU A 266 14.92 14.39 -18.14
N GLN A 267 15.38 13.14 -18.08
CA GLN A 267 14.58 11.96 -18.44
C GLN A 267 14.27 11.13 -17.20
N ARG A 268 13.10 10.48 -17.17
CA ARG A 268 12.77 9.51 -16.12
C ARG A 268 13.84 8.43 -16.09
N GLY A 269 14.40 8.19 -14.92
CA GLY A 269 15.51 7.26 -14.72
C GLY A 269 16.91 7.85 -14.93
N GLY A 270 17.03 9.12 -15.31
CA GLY A 270 18.30 9.85 -15.40
C GLY A 270 18.91 10.13 -14.02
N ARG A 271 20.24 10.18 -13.96
CA ARG A 271 20.98 10.56 -12.75
C ARG A 271 21.10 12.06 -12.64
N VAL A 272 20.93 12.55 -11.43
CA VAL A 272 21.03 13.97 -11.10
C VAL A 272 21.81 14.13 -9.81
N ARG A 273 22.52 15.24 -9.69
CA ARG A 273 23.18 15.70 -8.47
C ARG A 273 22.48 16.96 -7.97
N HIS A 274 22.17 16.98 -6.68
CA HIS A 274 21.66 18.15 -5.98
C HIS A 274 22.69 18.63 -4.96
N ALA A 275 22.98 19.93 -4.93
CA ALA A 275 24.02 20.51 -4.08
C ALA A 275 23.87 20.16 -2.59
N SER A 276 22.64 20.04 -2.09
CA SER A 276 22.35 19.67 -0.68
C SER A 276 21.84 18.25 -0.46
N LEU A 277 21.26 17.59 -1.47
CA LEU A 277 20.62 16.28 -1.32
C LEU A 277 21.47 15.13 -1.88
N GLY A 278 22.58 15.47 -2.56
CA GLY A 278 23.52 14.51 -3.13
C GLY A 278 23.04 13.95 -4.47
N ASP A 279 23.58 12.79 -4.81
CA ASP A 279 23.26 12.08 -6.06
C ASP A 279 21.90 11.38 -5.93
N GLY A 280 21.16 11.33 -7.02
CA GLY A 280 19.82 10.74 -7.05
C GLY A 280 19.35 10.38 -8.45
N VAL A 281 18.22 9.68 -8.49
CA VAL A 281 17.61 9.18 -9.73
C VAL A 281 16.19 9.73 -9.86
N ILE A 282 15.87 10.25 -11.04
CA ILE A 282 14.52 10.74 -11.34
C ILE A 282 13.57 9.55 -11.42
N LEU A 283 12.63 9.45 -10.48
CA LEU A 283 11.58 8.44 -10.45
C LEU A 283 10.39 8.81 -11.36
N ASP A 284 10.00 10.08 -11.33
CA ASP A 284 8.79 10.54 -12.01
C ASP A 284 8.90 11.99 -12.46
N LEU A 285 8.22 12.31 -13.55
CA LEU A 285 8.12 13.65 -14.13
C LEU A 285 6.64 13.93 -14.38
N GLU A 286 6.06 14.87 -13.65
CA GLU A 286 4.64 15.26 -13.75
C GLU A 286 4.51 16.72 -14.23
N GLY A 287 3.76 16.93 -15.31
CA GLY A 287 3.50 18.25 -15.88
C GLY A 287 4.55 18.73 -16.87
N GLU A 288 4.23 19.83 -17.57
CA GLU A 288 5.07 20.42 -18.61
C GLU A 288 5.45 21.86 -18.23
N GLY A 289 6.62 22.31 -18.67
CA GLY A 289 7.08 23.70 -18.49
C GLY A 289 7.56 24.04 -17.07
N GLU A 290 7.42 25.32 -16.68
CA GLU A 290 8.06 25.88 -15.48
C GLU A 290 7.53 25.34 -14.14
N SER A 291 6.36 24.70 -14.14
CA SER A 291 5.73 24.09 -12.96
C SER A 291 5.87 22.56 -12.90
N ALA A 292 6.69 21.96 -13.79
CA ALA A 292 6.91 20.53 -13.80
C ALA A 292 7.43 20.05 -12.44
N LYS A 293 6.82 18.99 -11.90
CA LYS A 293 7.23 18.37 -10.65
C LYS A 293 8.07 17.14 -10.97
N ILE A 294 9.27 17.09 -10.41
CA ILE A 294 10.21 15.98 -10.54
C ILE A 294 10.23 15.24 -9.21
N THR A 295 9.97 13.95 -9.25
CA THR A 295 10.17 13.09 -8.10
C THR A 295 11.54 12.44 -8.26
N VAL A 296 12.47 12.73 -7.35
CA VAL A 296 13.83 12.17 -7.35
C VAL A 296 13.99 11.33 -6.09
N PHE A 297 14.59 10.16 -6.24
CA PHE A 297 15.11 9.39 -5.11
C PHE A 297 16.58 9.74 -4.94
N PHE A 298 16.91 10.43 -3.86
CA PHE A 298 18.29 10.74 -3.51
C PHE A 298 18.87 9.62 -2.68
N ASP A 299 20.10 9.21 -3.00
CA ASP A 299 20.76 8.07 -2.37
C ASP A 299 20.90 8.24 -0.85
N ARG A 300 20.97 9.50 -0.38
CA ARG A 300 21.12 9.83 1.05
C ARG A 300 19.82 10.23 1.77
N VAL A 301 18.83 10.75 1.04
CA VAL A 301 17.66 11.44 1.65
C VAL A 301 16.34 10.81 1.21
N GLY A 302 16.39 9.76 0.39
CA GLY A 302 15.22 9.05 -0.10
C GLY A 302 14.37 9.87 -1.07
N LYS A 303 13.07 9.57 -1.12
CA LYS A 303 12.16 10.13 -2.12
C LYS A 303 11.79 11.59 -1.80
N ARG A 304 12.10 12.50 -2.73
CA ARG A 304 11.73 13.92 -2.66
C ARG A 304 11.03 14.37 -3.94
N LYS A 305 9.98 15.17 -3.78
CA LYS A 305 9.25 15.77 -4.90
C LYS A 305 9.63 17.25 -4.97
N LEU A 306 10.27 17.65 -6.05
CA LEU A 306 10.81 18.97 -6.29
C LEU A 306 10.11 19.62 -7.49
N VAL A 307 10.08 20.94 -7.54
CA VAL A 307 9.65 21.66 -8.75
C VAL A 307 10.88 21.87 -9.62
N ALA A 308 10.86 21.39 -10.86
CA ALA A 308 12.00 21.33 -11.79
C ALA A 308 12.82 22.62 -11.84
N LYS A 309 12.14 23.78 -11.92
CA LYS A 309 12.76 25.11 -12.01
C LYS A 309 13.56 25.52 -10.76
N TYR A 310 13.18 25.02 -9.58
CA TYR A 310 13.83 25.35 -8.30
C TYR A 310 14.70 24.21 -7.76
N ALA A 311 14.72 23.08 -8.46
CA ALA A 311 15.40 21.88 -7.99
C ALA A 311 16.92 21.93 -8.20
N SER A 312 17.47 22.90 -8.94
CA SER A 312 18.92 23.07 -9.17
C SER A 312 19.67 21.73 -9.35
N LEU A 313 19.13 20.86 -10.21
CA LEU A 313 19.66 19.52 -10.47
C LEU A 313 20.69 19.57 -11.59
N GLU A 314 21.89 19.09 -11.33
CA GLU A 314 22.92 18.86 -12.35
C GLU A 314 22.78 17.44 -12.90
N LEU A 315 22.72 17.28 -14.22
CA LEU A 315 22.72 15.96 -14.87
C LEU A 315 24.10 15.31 -14.75
N LEU A 316 24.14 14.01 -14.42
CA LEU A 316 25.36 13.20 -14.33
C LEU A 316 25.46 12.19 -15.48
#